data_AF-A0A351FMU9-F1
#
_entry.id   AF-A0A351FMU9-F1
#
_cell.length_a   1.000
_cell.length_b   1.000
_cell.length_c   1.000
_cell.angle_alpha   90.00
_cell.angle_beta   90.00
_cell.angle_gamma   90.00
#
_symmetry.space_group_name_H-M   'P 1'
#
loop_
_entity.id
_entity.type
_entity.pdbx_description
1 polymer ?
#
loop_
_entity_poly.entity_id
_entity_poly.type
_entity_poly.pdbx_seq_one_letter_code
_entity_poly.pdbx_strand_id
1 'polypeptide(L)' 'WMAGGGVKGGMVHGQSDEYGIRTSENAVHTHDLHATILHVLGIDHERLTYRHAGRDFRLTDV' A
#
# COMPACT_ATOMS: atom_id res chain seq x y z
N TRP A 1 8.02 6.02 -3.26
CA TRP A 1 9.37 5.46 -3.34
C TRP A 1 9.62 4.62 -2.11
N MET A 2 10.13 3.39 -2.27
CA MET A 2 10.45 2.47 -1.17
C MET A 2 11.91 2.00 -1.33
N ALA A 3 12.60 1.78 -0.22
CA ALA A 3 13.94 1.21 -0.20
C ALA A 3 14.08 0.29 1.03
N GLY A 4 14.75 -0.86 0.87
CA GLY A 4 14.87 -1.87 1.93
C GLY A 4 13.72 -2.88 1.95
N GLY A 5 13.59 -3.67 3.02
CA GLY A 5 12.47 -4.62 3.19
C GLY A 5 12.37 -5.74 2.15
N GLY A 6 13.45 -6.01 1.41
CA GLY A 6 13.44 -6.97 0.29
C GLY A 6 12.86 -6.43 -1.03
N VAL A 7 12.48 -5.15 -1.08
CA VAL A 7 12.00 -4.49 -2.30
C VAL A 7 13.13 -4.39 -3.32
N LYS A 8 12.86 -4.81 -4.57
CA LYS A 8 13.83 -4.76 -5.66
C LYS A 8 14.19 -3.31 -6.01
N GLY A 9 15.47 -2.98 -5.92
CA GLY A 9 15.99 -1.66 -6.33
C GLY A 9 15.75 -1.39 -7.81
N GLY A 10 15.38 -0.15 -8.16
CA GLY A 10 15.07 0.25 -9.54
C GLY A 10 13.76 -0.33 -10.09
N MET A 11 12.91 -0.92 -9.24
CA MET A 11 11.59 -1.39 -9.65
C MET A 11 10.64 -0.20 -9.87
N VAL A 12 9.96 -0.23 -11.01
CA VAL A 12 8.85 0.66 -11.35
C VAL A 12 7.59 -0.19 -11.39
N HIS A 13 6.51 0.27 -10.74
CA HIS A 13 5.21 -0.39 -10.75
C HIS A 13 4.13 0.60 -11.19
N GLY A 14 3.37 0.20 -12.20
CA GLY A 14 2.37 1.05 -12.84
C GLY A 14 2.92 1.99 -13.90
N GLN A 15 2.00 2.55 -14.68
CA GLN A 15 2.30 3.51 -15.72
C GLN A 15 1.22 4.59 -15.75
N SER A 16 1.63 5.83 -16.02
CA SER A 16 0.69 6.93 -16.26
C SER A 16 0.23 6.95 -17.72
N ASP A 17 -0.94 7.53 -17.97
CA ASP A 17 -1.42 7.82 -19.32
C ASP A 17 -0.50 8.80 -20.08
N GLU A 18 -0.76 8.97 -21.38
CA GLU A 18 0.01 9.85 -22.28
C GLU A 18 0.15 11.30 -21.76
N TYR A 19 -0.80 11.75 -20.95
CA TYR A 19 -0.85 13.10 -20.40
C TYR A 19 -0.33 13.19 -18.96
N GLY A 20 0.00 12.06 -18.33
CA GLY A 20 0.42 11.98 -16.93
C GLY A 20 -0.69 12.23 -15.91
N ILE A 21 -1.97 12.16 -16.30
CA ILE A 21 -3.11 12.58 -15.45
C ILE A 21 -3.70 11.41 -14.69
N ARG A 22 -3.82 10.25 -15.35
CA ARG A 22 -4.40 9.04 -14.77
C ARG A 22 -3.44 7.87 -14.89
N THR A 23 -3.71 6.82 -14.13
CA THR A 23 -2.99 5.56 -14.25
C THR A 23 -3.52 4.78 -15.46
N SER A 24 -2.63 4.43 -16.39
CA SER A 24 -2.96 3.56 -17.54
C SER A 24 -2.86 2.09 -17.18
N GLU A 25 -1.90 1.72 -16.32
CA GLU A 25 -1.63 0.33 -15.95
C GLU A 25 -1.28 0.17 -14.46
N ASN A 26 -1.72 -0.95 -13.88
CA ASN A 26 -1.43 -1.37 -12.50
C ASN A 26 -1.68 -0.26 -11.47
N ALA A 27 -2.90 0.26 -11.44
CA ALA A 27 -3.34 1.19 -10.41
C ALA A 27 -3.32 0.51 -9.04
N VAL A 28 -2.76 1.21 -8.05
CA VAL A 28 -2.66 0.76 -6.67
C VAL A 28 -3.31 1.81 -5.80
N HIS A 29 -4.14 1.38 -4.87
CA HIS A 29 -4.70 2.30 -3.88
C HIS A 29 -3.72 2.49 -2.72
N THR A 30 -3.78 3.65 -2.06
CA THR A 30 -2.88 3.97 -0.94
C THR A 30 -2.94 2.93 0.18
N HIS A 31 -4.10 2.29 0.38
CA HIS A 31 -4.26 1.22 1.37
C HIS A 31 -3.36 0.01 1.10
N ASP A 32 -3.28 -0.43 -0.15
CA ASP A 32 -2.49 -1.61 -0.56
C ASP A 32 -1.00 -1.32 -0.45
N LEU A 33 -0.61 -0.07 -0.73
CA LEU A 33 0.77 0.37 -0.51
C LEU A 33 1.13 0.33 0.97
N HIS A 34 0.26 0.82 1.86
CA HIS A 34 0.49 0.74 3.30
C HIS A 34 0.52 -0.70 3.81
N ALA A 35 -0.36 -1.57 3.32
CA ALA A 35 -0.35 -3.00 3.61
C ALA A 35 0.99 -3.63 3.22
N THR A 36 1.50 -3.31 2.03
CA THR A 36 2.81 -3.79 1.55
C THR A 36 3.94 -3.32 2.46
N ILE A 37 3.93 -2.07 2.91
CA ILE A 37 4.95 -1.52 3.83
C ILE A 37 4.93 -2.27 5.17
N LEU A 38 3.74 -2.49 5.75
CA LEU A 38 3.61 -3.22 7.01
C LEU A 38 4.09 -4.67 6.86
N HIS A 39 3.75 -5.31 5.74
CA HIS A 39 4.18 -6.66 5.42
C HIS A 39 5.72 -6.78 5.36
N VAL A 40 6.42 -5.88 4.66
CA VAL A 40 7.89 -5.93 4.61
C VAL A 40 8.57 -5.59 5.94
N LEU A 41 7.85 -5.00 6.88
CA LEU A 41 8.29 -4.81 8.26
C LEU A 41 7.97 -6.01 9.17
N GLY A 42 7.36 -7.07 8.64
CA GLY A 42 6.96 -8.26 9.39
C GLY A 42 5.70 -8.06 10.24
N ILE A 43 4.91 -7.03 9.94
CA ILE A 43 3.69 -6.67 10.66
C ILE A 43 2.47 -7.11 9.84
N ASP A 44 1.65 -7.97 10.44
CA ASP A 44 0.35 -8.36 9.89
C ASP A 44 -0.68 -7.26 10.16
N HIS A 45 -1.03 -6.51 9.12
CA HIS A 45 -1.94 -5.37 9.22
C HIS A 45 -3.41 -5.78 9.45
N GLU A 46 -3.80 -7.01 9.13
CA GLU A 46 -5.17 -7.49 9.35
C GLU A 46 -5.45 -7.69 10.84
N ARG A 47 -4.40 -7.99 11.61
CA ARG A 47 -4.45 -8.17 13.06
C ARG A 47 -4.38 -6.86 13.84
N LEU A 48 -4.02 -5.75 13.18
CA LEU A 48 -3.99 -4.40 13.75
C LEU A 48 -5.36 -3.73 13.67
N THR A 49 -6.35 -4.38 14.28
CA THR A 49 -7.71 -3.87 14.36
C THR A 49 -7.95 -3.23 15.73
N TYR A 50 -8.44 -1.99 15.78
CA TYR A 50 -8.84 -1.33 17.02
C TYR A 50 -10.25 -0.76 16.93
N ARG A 51 -10.98 -0.82 18.05
CA ARG A 51 -12.36 -0.31 18.13
C ARG A 51 -12.34 1.20 18.34
N HIS A 52 -12.93 1.96 17.43
CA HIS A 52 -13.10 3.40 17.56
C HIS A 52 -14.50 3.81 17.07
N ALA A 53 -15.18 4.71 17.76
CA ALA A 53 -16.51 5.21 17.38
C ALA A 53 -17.54 4.11 17.00
N GLY A 54 -17.48 2.94 17.63
CA GLY A 54 -18.39 1.82 17.36
C GLY A 54 -18.11 1.05 16.07
N ARG A 55 -16.98 1.27 15.41
CA ARG A 55 -16.52 0.50 14.24
C ARG A 55 -15.11 -0.06 14.51
N ASP A 56 -14.80 -1.15 13.83
CA ASP A 56 -13.47 -1.74 13.85
C ASP A 56 -12.63 -1.07 12.75
N PHE A 57 -11.60 -0.35 13.16
CA PHE A 57 -10.70 0.37 12.26
C PHE A 57 -9.41 -0.44 12.08
N ARG A 58 -8.95 -0.51 10.84
CA ARG A 58 -7.65 -1.06 10.46
C ARG A 58 -6.80 0.05 9.88
N LEU A 59 -5.50 0.01 10.15
CA LEU A 59 -4.56 1.05 9.70
C LEU A 59 -4.51 1.18 8.17
N THR A 60 -4.81 0.09 7.46
CA THR A 60 -4.82 0.00 6.00
C THR A 60 -6.23 0.07 5.41
N ASP A 61 -7.31 0.10 6.19
CA ASP A 61 -8.70 0.13 5.68
C ASP A 61 -9.13 -1.04 4.75
N VAL A 62 -8.26 -2.05 4.54
CA VAL A 62 -8.49 -3.30 3.81
C VAL A 62 -8.42 -4.51 4.70
#